data_AF-A0A958T4C8-F1
#
_entry.id   AF-A0A958T4C8-F1
#
_cell.length_a   1.000
_cell.length_b   1.000
_cell.length_c   1.000
_cell.angle_alpha   90.00
_cell.angle_beta   90.00
_cell.angle_gamma   90.00
#
_symmetry.space_group_name_H-M   'P 1'
#
loop_
_entity.id
_entity.type
_entity.pdbx_description
1 polymer ?
#
loop_
_entity_poly.entity_id
_entity_poly.type
_entity_poly.pdbx_seq_one_letter_code
_entity_poly.pdbx_strand_id
1 'polypeptide(L)'
;EQVLVGRFSIVIMMVVAALLSLVLEEAKAAFDLMLQIGAGTGLLFILRWFWHRINPYSEIAAMLISFLIAVFFFVNSKMETPLVAMASHWQLITGVIITTIGWVTVTLLTNPSKKETLESFDTLIFKGESKYKDFKSNMTAFLCGVAGVYALLFSVGNFIYGETLIGCILLMVTLVSAIVVFKVTKN
;
A
#
# COMPACT_ATOMS: atom_id res chain seq x y z
N GLU A 1 -5.31 30.99 11.27
CA GLU A 1 -4.25 30.88 10.23
C GLU A 1 -4.12 29.48 9.63
N GLN A 2 -4.02 28.40 10.44
CA GLN A 2 -3.93 27.02 9.93
C GLN A 2 -5.09 26.60 8.99
N VAL A 3 -6.31 27.07 9.25
CA VAL A 3 -7.48 26.84 8.38
C VAL A 3 -7.31 27.49 7.00
N LEU A 4 -6.66 28.65 6.93
CA LEU A 4 -6.45 29.37 5.67
C LEU A 4 -5.39 28.68 4.81
N VAL A 5 -4.29 28.23 5.43
CA VAL A 5 -3.27 27.41 4.76
C VAL A 5 -3.85 26.09 4.26
N GLY A 6 -4.70 25.44 5.07
CA GLY A 6 -5.41 24.22 4.66
C GLY A 6 -6.31 24.44 3.43
N ARG A 7 -7.10 25.52 3.43
CA ARG A 7 -7.94 25.89 2.28
C ARG A 7 -7.11 26.16 1.03
N PHE A 8 -6.02 26.91 1.16
CA PHE A 8 -5.14 27.20 0.03
C PHE A 8 -4.47 25.95 -0.55
N SER A 9 -4.03 25.03 0.32
CA SER A 9 -3.49 23.74 -0.09
C SER A 9 -4.51 22.89 -0.87
N ILE A 10 -5.77 22.84 -0.43
CA ILE A 10 -6.84 22.14 -1.14
C ILE A 10 -7.07 22.76 -2.52
N VAL A 11 -7.09 24.08 -2.64
CA VAL A 11 -7.23 24.77 -3.93
C VAL A 11 -6.07 24.40 -4.87
N ILE A 12 -4.83 24.41 -4.38
CA ILE A 12 -3.67 24.00 -5.18
C ILE A 12 -3.81 22.54 -5.63
N MET A 13 -4.14 21.62 -4.72
CA MET A 13 -4.33 20.21 -5.07
C MET A 13 -5.43 20.00 -6.10
N MET A 14 -6.54 20.74 -6.01
CA MET A 14 -7.61 20.70 -7.00
C MET A 14 -7.13 21.17 -8.39
N VAL A 15 -6.35 22.26 -8.45
CA VAL A 15 -5.78 22.73 -9.72
C VAL A 15 -4.82 21.71 -10.32
N VAL A 16 -3.93 21.12 -9.51
CA VAL A 16 -2.99 20.08 -9.97
C VAL A 16 -3.74 18.84 -10.43
N ALA A 17 -4.77 18.39 -9.71
CA ALA A 17 -5.59 17.25 -10.10
C ALA A 17 -6.36 17.51 -11.40
N ALA A 18 -6.90 18.72 -11.59
CA ALA A 18 -7.57 19.12 -12.82
C ALA A 18 -6.61 19.10 -14.02
N LEU A 19 -5.40 19.63 -13.86
CA LEU A 19 -4.36 19.58 -14.90
C LEU A 19 -3.93 18.14 -15.22
N LEU A 20 -3.71 17.31 -14.19
CA LEU A 20 -3.36 15.90 -14.36
C LEU A 20 -4.48 15.13 -15.09
N SER A 21 -5.74 15.46 -14.83
CA SER A 21 -6.89 14.87 -15.51
C SER A 21 -6.90 15.13 -17.02
N LEU A 22 -6.25 16.19 -17.50
CA LEU A 22 -6.12 16.46 -18.94
C LEU A 22 -5.06 15.56 -19.61
N VAL A 23 -4.15 14.99 -18.83
CA VAL A 23 -3.07 14.08 -19.29
C VAL A 23 -3.51 12.61 -19.24
N LEU A 24 -4.44 12.29 -18.34
CA LEU A 24 -4.98 10.95 -18.17
C LEU A 24 -6.01 10.64 -19.27
N GLU A 25 -5.60 9.83 -20.26
CA GLU A 25 -6.45 9.40 -21.37
C GLU A 25 -7.51 8.36 -20.95
N GLU A 26 -7.16 7.51 -19.98
CA GLU A 26 -8.01 6.41 -19.51
C GLU A 26 -7.99 6.28 -18.00
N ALA A 27 -9.10 5.83 -17.40
CA ALA A 27 -9.20 5.58 -15.96
C ALA A 27 -8.16 4.56 -15.46
N LYS A 28 -7.77 3.61 -16.32
CA LYS A 28 -6.72 2.63 -16.02
C LYS A 28 -5.37 3.28 -15.76
N ALA A 29 -5.02 4.34 -16.49
CA ALA A 29 -3.75 5.05 -16.27
C ALA A 29 -3.69 5.69 -14.87
N ALA A 30 -4.81 6.25 -14.42
CA ALA A 30 -4.92 6.81 -13.07
C ALA A 30 -4.78 5.73 -11.99
N PHE A 31 -5.40 4.57 -12.22
CA PHE A 31 -5.31 3.43 -11.32
C PHE A 31 -3.90 2.83 -11.25
N ASP A 32 -3.26 2.61 -12.40
CA ASP A 32 -1.87 2.12 -12.48
C ASP A 32 -0.90 3.07 -11.76
N LEU A 33 -1.05 4.39 -11.94
CA LEU A 33 -0.27 5.40 -11.23
C LEU A 33 -0.47 5.33 -9.71
N MET A 34 -1.72 5.20 -9.26
CA MET A 34 -2.06 5.07 -7.84
C MET A 34 -1.44 3.81 -7.22
N LEU A 35 -1.54 2.67 -7.92
CA LEU A 35 -0.91 1.42 -7.49
C LEU A 35 0.60 1.56 -7.42
N GLN A 36 1.23 2.19 -8.42
CA GLN A 36 2.68 2.36 -8.48
C GLN A 36 3.22 3.18 -7.30
N ILE A 37 2.52 4.25 -6.91
CA ILE A 37 2.89 5.09 -5.75
C ILE A 37 2.73 4.32 -4.44
N GLY A 38 1.64 3.54 -4.30
CA GLY A 38 1.32 2.81 -3.07
C GLY A 38 2.07 1.49 -2.88
N ALA A 39 2.43 0.81 -3.97
CA ALA A 39 2.99 -0.54 -3.93
C ALA A 39 4.31 -0.61 -3.14
N GLY A 40 5.17 0.40 -3.25
CA GLY A 40 6.48 0.43 -2.59
C GLY A 40 6.43 0.70 -1.08
N THR A 41 5.39 1.37 -0.58
CA THR A 41 5.29 1.79 0.84
C THR A 41 4.54 0.79 1.71
N GLY A 42 3.68 -0.05 1.13
CA GLY A 42 2.87 -1.03 1.87
C GLY A 42 3.69 -1.99 2.73
N LEU A 43 4.80 -2.52 2.19
CA LEU A 43 5.69 -3.41 2.93
C LEU A 43 6.32 -2.71 4.13
N LEU A 44 6.78 -1.46 3.97
CA LEU A 44 7.38 -0.68 5.05
C LEU A 44 6.38 -0.53 6.21
N PHE A 45 5.12 -0.16 5.91
CA PHE A 45 4.12 0.06 6.94
C PHE A 45 3.81 -1.20 7.75
N ILE A 46 3.83 -2.38 7.12
CA ILE A 46 3.69 -3.65 7.83
C ILE A 46 4.92 -3.92 8.69
N LEU A 47 6.13 -3.79 8.12
CA LEU A 47 7.38 -4.07 8.83
C LEU A 47 7.61 -3.11 10.00
N ARG A 48 7.13 -1.87 9.93
CA ARG A 48 7.24 -0.87 11.00
C ARG A 48 6.73 -1.39 12.34
N TRP A 49 5.66 -2.18 12.34
CA TRP A 49 5.10 -2.77 13.57
C TRP A 49 6.00 -3.81 14.24
N PHE A 50 6.90 -4.44 13.47
CA PHE A 50 7.76 -5.53 13.96
C PHE A 50 9.23 -5.13 14.06
N TRP A 51 9.70 -4.18 13.25
CA TRP A 51 11.09 -3.77 13.11
C TRP A 51 11.32 -2.35 13.64
N HIS A 52 11.72 -2.25 14.91
CA HIS A 52 11.94 -0.98 15.64
C HIS A 52 13.02 -0.05 15.04
N ARG A 53 13.77 -0.50 14.02
CA ARG A 53 14.74 0.34 13.32
C ARG A 53 14.08 1.31 12.35
N ILE A 54 12.89 0.98 11.82
CA ILE A 54 12.18 1.83 10.89
C ILE A 54 11.80 3.13 11.59
N ASN A 55 12.30 4.23 11.04
CA ASN A 55 12.15 5.57 11.58
C ASN A 55 11.39 6.48 10.59
N PRO A 56 10.99 7.69 11.00
CA PRO A 56 10.28 8.62 10.11
C PRO A 56 11.04 8.97 8.82
N TYR A 57 12.38 8.98 8.85
CA TYR A 57 13.19 9.22 7.65
C TYR A 57 13.05 8.10 6.62
N SER A 58 12.91 6.86 7.08
CA SER A 58 12.69 5.68 6.23
C SER A 58 11.32 5.73 5.56
N GLU A 59 10.29 6.20 6.27
CA GLU A 59 8.95 6.42 5.72
C GLU A 59 8.96 7.49 4.63
N ILE A 60 9.58 8.65 4.91
CA ILE A 60 9.71 9.74 3.96
C ILE A 60 10.51 9.27 2.72
N ALA A 61 11.60 8.52 2.94
CA ALA A 61 12.38 7.95 1.84
C ALA A 61 11.56 6.98 0.98
N ALA A 62 10.77 6.09 1.59
CA ALA A 62 9.92 5.17 0.84
C ALA A 62 8.88 5.91 -0.01
N MET A 63 8.19 6.90 0.58
CA MET A 63 7.20 7.71 -0.13
C MET A 63 7.82 8.51 -1.28
N LEU A 64 8.98 9.13 -1.06
CA LEU A 64 9.68 9.89 -2.10
C LEU A 64 10.17 8.99 -3.22
N ILE A 65 10.79 7.85 -2.90
CA ILE A 65 11.32 6.92 -3.90
C ILE A 65 10.18 6.30 -4.71
N SER A 66 9.10 5.84 -4.07
CA SER A 66 7.96 5.27 -4.79
C SER A 66 7.27 6.31 -5.68
N PHE A 67 7.14 7.54 -5.20
CA PHE A 67 6.58 8.64 -5.98
C PHE A 67 7.45 8.98 -7.20
N LEU A 68 8.78 9.10 -7.02
CA LEU A 68 9.70 9.39 -8.12
C LEU A 68 9.70 8.27 -9.17
N ILE A 69 9.70 7.01 -8.75
CA ILE A 69 9.60 5.87 -9.65
C ILE A 69 8.27 5.88 -10.41
N ALA A 70 7.17 6.19 -9.72
CA ALA A 70 5.86 6.26 -10.35
C ALA A 70 5.79 7.38 -11.40
N VAL A 71 6.32 8.57 -11.09
CA VAL A 71 6.42 9.68 -12.04
C VAL A 71 7.34 9.31 -13.21
N PHE A 72 8.48 8.66 -12.96
CA PHE A 72 9.37 8.20 -14.02
C PHE A 72 8.68 7.26 -15.00
N PHE A 73 7.99 6.22 -14.51
CA PHE A 73 7.27 5.28 -15.38
C PHE A 73 6.07 5.93 -16.06
N PHE A 74 5.38 6.86 -15.41
CA PHE A 74 4.26 7.61 -15.99
C PHE A 74 4.70 8.52 -17.14
N VAL A 75 5.83 9.22 -16.99
CA VAL A 75 6.38 10.04 -18.08
C VAL A 75 6.92 9.14 -19.19
N ASN A 76 7.64 8.07 -18.85
CA ASN A 76 8.17 7.11 -19.82
C ASN A 76 7.09 6.45 -20.67
N SER A 77 5.90 6.18 -20.12
CA SER A 77 4.78 5.61 -20.89
C SER A 77 4.11 6.58 -21.86
N LYS A 78 4.34 7.90 -21.70
CA LYS A 78 3.84 8.96 -22.58
C LYS A 78 4.84 9.41 -23.65
N MET A 79 6.09 8.94 -23.60
CA MET A 79 7.09 9.25 -24.61
C MET A 79 6.90 8.41 -25.88
N GLU A 80 7.06 9.03 -27.06
CA GLU A 80 6.97 8.34 -28.36
C GLU A 80 8.00 7.21 -28.50
N THR A 81 9.20 7.42 -27.93
CA THR A 81 10.24 6.40 -27.77
C THR A 81 10.50 6.16 -26.29
N PRO A 82 9.91 5.13 -25.67
CA PRO A 82 10.12 4.87 -24.24
C PRO A 82 11.57 4.46 -23.99
N LEU A 83 12.19 5.03 -22.96
CA LEU A 83 13.54 4.69 -22.51
C LEU A 83 13.60 3.24 -21.99
N VAL A 84 12.50 2.78 -21.40
CA VAL A 84 12.35 1.44 -20.83
C VAL A 84 11.03 0.84 -21.30
N ALA A 85 11.08 -0.10 -22.24
CA ALA A 85 9.92 -0.85 -22.70
C ALA A 85 9.65 -2.04 -21.76
N MET A 86 8.84 -1.81 -20.73
CA MET A 86 8.44 -2.83 -19.75
C MET A 86 6.94 -2.84 -19.57
N ALA A 87 6.35 -4.03 -19.45
CA ALA A 87 4.92 -4.18 -19.17
C ALA A 87 4.57 -3.60 -17.77
N SER A 88 3.34 -3.10 -17.61
CA SER A 88 2.88 -2.45 -16.37
C SER A 88 3.12 -3.29 -15.10
N HIS A 89 2.89 -4.61 -15.14
CA HIS A 89 3.17 -5.50 -14.00
C HIS A 89 4.65 -5.55 -13.62
N TRP A 90 5.56 -5.50 -14.59
CA TRP A 90 7.01 -5.44 -14.34
C TRP A 90 7.44 -4.08 -13.80
N GLN A 91 6.80 -2.98 -14.23
CA GLN A 91 7.03 -1.66 -13.66
C GLN A 91 6.68 -1.66 -12.17
N LEU A 92 5.55 -2.27 -11.79
CA LEU A 92 5.15 -2.40 -10.40
C LEU A 92 6.16 -3.21 -9.58
N ILE A 93 6.55 -4.39 -10.06
CA ILE A 93 7.53 -5.25 -9.36
C ILE A 93 8.87 -4.54 -9.18
N THR A 94 9.40 -3.94 -10.25
CA THR A 94 10.68 -3.22 -10.19
C THR A 94 10.60 -2.01 -9.27
N GLY A 95 9.49 -1.26 -9.30
CA GLY A 95 9.27 -0.13 -8.39
C GLY A 95 9.22 -0.54 -6.92
N VAL A 96 8.57 -1.66 -6.60
CA VAL A 96 8.57 -2.23 -5.24
C VAL A 96 9.97 -2.61 -4.80
N ILE A 97 10.74 -3.30 -5.65
CA ILE A 97 12.11 -3.73 -5.34
C ILE A 97 13.01 -2.52 -5.07
N ILE A 98 13.02 -1.54 -5.96
CA ILE A 98 13.87 -0.34 -5.83
C ILE A 98 13.47 0.46 -4.60
N THR A 99 12.16 0.68 -4.37
CA THR A 99 11.68 1.37 -3.17
C THR A 99 12.09 0.62 -1.91
N THR A 100 11.99 -0.72 -1.92
CA THR A 100 12.35 -1.55 -0.78
C THR A 100 13.82 -1.44 -0.43
N ILE A 101 14.70 -1.54 -1.43
CA ILE A 101 16.14 -1.34 -1.25
C ILE A 101 16.40 0.06 -0.71
N GLY A 102 15.77 1.08 -1.30
CA GLY A 102 15.94 2.48 -0.92
C GLY A 102 15.61 2.76 0.54
N TRP A 103 14.41 2.39 1.00
CA TRP A 103 14.01 2.66 2.38
C TRP A 103 14.77 1.78 3.40
N VAL A 104 15.14 0.55 3.04
CA VAL A 104 15.98 -0.31 3.89
C VAL A 104 17.38 0.31 4.04
N THR A 105 17.98 0.82 2.96
CA THR A 105 19.25 1.54 3.03
C THR A 105 19.14 2.75 3.95
N VAL A 106 18.09 3.56 3.81
CA VAL A 106 17.86 4.70 4.72
C VAL A 106 17.70 4.23 6.16
N THR A 107 16.93 3.17 6.41
CA THR A 107 16.71 2.58 7.75
C THR A 107 18.01 2.16 8.42
N LEU A 108 18.94 1.61 7.66
CA LEU A 108 20.23 1.15 8.18
C LEU A 108 21.22 2.30 8.40
N LEU A 109 21.13 3.38 7.62
CA LEU A 109 22.03 4.53 7.70
C LEU A 109 21.57 5.59 8.72
N THR A 110 20.27 5.73 8.97
CA THR A 110 19.74 6.73 9.90
C THR A 110 19.66 6.21 11.33
N ASN A 111 19.75 7.15 12.28
CA ASN A 111 19.65 6.81 13.70
C ASN A 111 18.25 6.26 14.04
N PRO A 112 18.18 5.24 14.92
CA PRO A 112 16.90 4.75 15.39
C PRO A 112 16.15 5.82 16.19
N SER A 113 14.83 5.71 16.22
CA SER A 113 13.96 6.57 17.03
C SER A 113 14.34 6.48 18.53
N LYS A 114 14.06 7.55 19.28
CA LYS A 114 14.36 7.63 20.73
C LYS A 114 13.76 6.43 21.47
N LYS A 115 14.58 5.76 22.29
CA LYS A 115 14.17 4.56 23.05
C LYS A 115 12.96 4.83 23.93
N GLU A 116 12.92 5.97 24.62
CA GLU A 116 11.80 6.38 25.49
C GLU A 116 10.45 6.44 24.73
N THR A 117 10.46 6.88 23.46
CA THR A 117 9.25 6.93 22.64
C THR A 117 8.83 5.54 22.17
N LEU A 118 9.79 4.66 21.89
CA LEU A 118 9.51 3.27 21.52
C LEU A 118 8.97 2.47 22.71
N GLU A 119 9.54 2.63 23.90
CA GLU A 119 9.11 1.94 25.12
C GLU A 119 7.72 2.40 25.57
N SER A 120 7.42 3.69 25.46
CA SER A 120 6.07 4.21 25.75
C SER A 120 5.03 3.70 24.75
N PHE A 121 5.36 3.63 23.46
CA PHE A 121 4.52 3.00 22.45
C PHE A 121 4.29 1.50 22.72
N ASP A 122 5.36 0.76 23.00
CA ASP A 122 5.28 -0.68 23.26
C ASP A 122 4.44 -0.98 24.51
N THR A 123 4.55 -0.15 25.55
CA THR A 123 3.74 -0.27 26.76
C THR A 123 2.26 0.03 26.49
N LEU A 124 1.96 1.04 25.66
CA LEU A 124 0.58 1.42 25.32
C LEU A 124 -0.12 0.37 24.44
N ILE A 125 0.59 -0.15 23.44
CA ILE A 125 0.01 -1.06 22.44
C ILE A 125 0.03 -2.51 22.92
N PHE A 126 1.18 -2.97 23.41
CA PHE A 126 1.36 -4.38 23.78
C PHE A 126 1.16 -4.65 25.26
N LYS A 127 1.04 -3.62 26.12
CA LYS A 127 0.79 -3.77 27.57
C LYS A 127 1.75 -4.74 28.28
N GLY A 128 3.00 -4.82 27.81
CA GLY A 128 4.02 -5.74 28.33
C GLY A 128 3.99 -7.16 27.74
N GLU A 129 3.08 -7.44 26.81
CA GLU A 129 3.07 -8.69 26.04
C GLU A 129 4.05 -8.64 24.86
N SER A 130 4.48 -9.80 24.37
CA SER A 130 5.37 -9.87 23.21
C SER A 130 4.65 -9.39 21.95
N LYS A 131 5.31 -8.57 21.13
CA LYS A 131 4.84 -8.18 19.78
C LYS A 131 4.53 -9.35 18.84
N TYR A 132 5.03 -10.54 19.16
CA TYR A 132 4.80 -11.77 18.40
C TYR A 132 3.71 -12.67 19.00
N LYS A 133 3.06 -12.23 20.08
CA LYS A 133 1.91 -12.95 20.63
C LYS A 133 0.84 -13.04 19.53
N ASP A 134 0.33 -14.25 19.33
CA ASP A 134 -0.65 -14.59 18.30
C ASP A 134 -0.24 -14.24 16.86
N PHE A 135 1.07 -14.05 16.58
CA PHE A 135 1.56 -13.66 15.25
C PHE A 135 1.07 -14.59 14.15
N LYS A 136 1.07 -15.91 14.40
CA LYS A 136 0.55 -16.90 13.45
C LYS A 136 -0.94 -16.68 13.17
N SER A 137 -1.73 -16.47 14.22
CA SER A 137 -3.17 -16.22 14.12
C SER A 137 -3.43 -14.94 13.32
N ASN A 138 -2.78 -13.84 13.71
CA ASN A 138 -2.90 -12.54 13.05
C ASN A 138 -2.46 -12.58 11.58
N MET A 139 -1.39 -13.30 11.25
CA MET A 139 -0.96 -13.51 9.88
C MET A 139 -1.98 -14.31 9.06
N THR A 140 -2.58 -15.35 9.64
CA THR A 140 -3.65 -16.10 8.94
C THR A 140 -4.89 -15.24 8.71
N ALA A 141 -5.32 -14.45 9.70
CA ALA A 141 -6.43 -13.51 9.52
C ALA A 141 -6.11 -12.43 8.48
N PHE A 142 -4.88 -11.91 8.46
CA PHE A 142 -4.44 -10.96 7.45
C PHE A 142 -4.51 -11.56 6.04
N LEU A 143 -3.92 -12.73 5.81
CA LEU A 143 -3.91 -13.38 4.49
C LEU A 143 -5.31 -13.78 4.05
N CYS A 144 -6.13 -14.35 4.95
CA CYS A 144 -7.54 -14.64 4.66
C CYS A 144 -8.34 -13.35 4.38
N GLY A 145 -8.07 -12.27 5.11
CA GLY A 145 -8.69 -10.96 4.86
C GLY A 145 -8.37 -10.43 3.47
N VAL A 146 -7.09 -10.43 3.10
CA VAL A 146 -6.64 -10.02 1.75
C VAL A 146 -7.30 -10.89 0.67
N ALA A 147 -7.23 -12.21 0.82
CA ALA A 147 -7.85 -13.14 -0.12
C ALA A 147 -9.36 -12.94 -0.23
N GLY A 148 -10.04 -12.74 0.90
CA GLY A 148 -11.48 -12.54 0.98
C GLY A 148 -11.95 -11.25 0.31
N VAL A 149 -11.20 -10.14 0.49
CA VAL A 149 -11.50 -8.85 -0.16
C VAL A 149 -11.33 -8.95 -1.68
N TYR A 150 -10.25 -9.56 -2.17
CA TYR A 150 -10.07 -9.76 -3.61
C TYR A 150 -11.11 -10.73 -4.18
N ALA A 151 -11.41 -11.83 -3.48
CA ALA A 151 -12.45 -12.76 -3.89
C ALA A 151 -13.82 -12.06 -3.98
N LEU A 152 -14.13 -11.15 -3.05
CA LEU A 152 -15.37 -10.37 -3.09
C LEU A 152 -15.41 -9.43 -4.28
N LEU A 153 -14.32 -8.68 -4.53
CA LEU A 153 -14.17 -7.79 -5.68
C LEU A 153 -14.41 -8.54 -7.00
N PHE A 154 -13.75 -9.69 -7.17
CA PHE A 154 -13.91 -10.51 -8.36
C PHE A 154 -15.27 -11.20 -8.44
N SER A 155 -15.86 -11.60 -7.30
CA SER A 155 -17.21 -12.17 -7.25
C SER A 155 -18.24 -11.18 -7.80
N VAL A 156 -18.22 -9.94 -7.30
CA VAL A 156 -19.09 -8.86 -7.77
C VAL A 156 -18.85 -8.60 -9.26
N GLY A 157 -17.59 -8.55 -9.70
CA GLY A 157 -17.25 -8.41 -11.12
C GLY A 157 -17.87 -9.52 -11.99
N ASN A 158 -17.72 -10.79 -11.60
CA ASN A 158 -18.24 -11.93 -12.36
C ASN A 158 -19.79 -11.94 -12.42
N PHE A 159 -20.47 -11.52 -11.35
CA PHE A 159 -21.93 -11.36 -11.40
C PHE A 159 -22.36 -10.29 -12.40
N ILE A 160 -21.62 -9.18 -12.51
CA ILE A 160 -21.90 -8.13 -13.48
C ILE A 160 -21.69 -8.64 -14.92
N TYR A 161 -20.66 -9.47 -15.16
CA TYR A 161 -20.39 -10.05 -16.47
C TYR A 161 -21.28 -11.25 -16.85
N GLY A 162 -22.20 -11.67 -15.96
CA GLY A 162 -23.11 -12.80 -16.21
C GLY A 162 -22.53 -14.19 -15.92
N GLU A 163 -21.26 -14.27 -15.50
CA GLU A 163 -20.56 -15.51 -15.11
C GLU A 163 -20.95 -15.94 -13.68
N THR A 164 -22.22 -16.32 -13.51
CA THR A 164 -22.82 -16.62 -12.19
C THR A 164 -22.12 -17.75 -11.43
N LEU A 165 -21.60 -18.77 -12.13
CA LEU A 165 -20.92 -19.89 -11.49
C LEU A 165 -19.63 -19.45 -10.79
N ILE A 166 -18.76 -18.74 -11.49
CA ILE A 166 -17.50 -18.23 -10.95
C ILE A 166 -17.77 -17.20 -9.85
N GLY A 167 -18.78 -16.34 -10.05
CA GLY A 167 -19.26 -15.39 -9.04
C GLY A 167 -19.64 -16.07 -7.73
N CYS A 168 -20.44 -17.15 -7.79
CA CYS A 168 -20.84 -17.94 -6.61
C CYS A 168 -19.67 -18.64 -5.92
N ILE A 169 -18.73 -19.22 -6.68
CA ILE A 169 -17.53 -19.86 -6.12
C ILE A 169 -16.71 -18.83 -5.33
N LEU A 170 -16.44 -17.66 -5.94
CA LEU A 170 -15.69 -16.60 -5.29
C LEU A 170 -16.43 -16.03 -4.07
N LEU A 171 -17.77 -15.95 -4.12
CA LEU A 171 -18.58 -15.54 -2.97
C LEU A 171 -18.44 -16.51 -1.80
N MET A 172 -18.43 -17.82 -2.07
CA MET A 172 -18.18 -18.83 -1.04
C MET A 172 -16.78 -18.68 -0.43
N VAL A 173 -15.76 -18.41 -1.25
CA VAL A 173 -14.39 -18.15 -0.77
C VAL A 173 -14.34 -16.92 0.15
N THR A 174 -15.06 -15.84 -0.17
CA THR A 174 -15.18 -14.67 0.69
C THR A 174 -15.84 -15.02 2.03
N LEU A 175 -16.94 -15.77 2.01
CA LEU A 175 -17.64 -16.17 3.24
C LEU A 175 -16.75 -17.04 4.14
N VAL A 176 -16.05 -18.02 3.57
CA VAL A 176 -15.09 -18.86 4.31
C VAL A 176 -13.98 -18.00 4.92
N SER A 177 -13.41 -17.09 4.13
CA SER A 177 -12.37 -16.17 4.60
C SER A 177 -12.86 -15.28 5.74
N ALA A 178 -14.08 -14.75 5.66
CA ALA A 178 -14.69 -13.93 6.71
C ALA A 178 -14.92 -14.74 7.99
N ILE A 179 -15.38 -15.99 7.89
CA ILE A 179 -15.55 -16.89 9.05
C ILE A 179 -14.21 -17.18 9.74
N VAL A 180 -13.16 -17.44 8.96
CA VAL A 180 -11.81 -17.69 9.50
C VAL A 180 -11.31 -16.45 10.25
N VAL A 181 -11.43 -15.26 9.67
CA VAL A 181 -11.05 -14.00 10.33
C VAL A 181 -11.84 -13.80 11.62
N PHE A 182 -13.16 -13.97 11.60
CA PHE A 182 -13.99 -13.80 12.79
C PHE A 182 -13.61 -14.76 13.92
N LYS A 183 -13.30 -16.02 13.59
CA LYS A 183 -12.90 -17.02 14.58
C LYS A 183 -11.52 -16.73 15.17
N VAL A 184 -10.59 -16.23 14.35
CA VAL A 184 -9.25 -15.85 14.78
C VAL A 184 -9.28 -14.64 15.71
N THR A 185 -10.05 -13.60 15.40
CA THR A 185 -10.07 -12.36 16.18
C THR A 185 -10.84 -12.50 17.51
N LYS A 186 -11.71 -13.50 17.64
CA LYS A 186 -12.51 -13.73 18.85
C LYS A 186 -11.83 -14.65 19.87
N ASN A 187 -10.81 -15.40 19.45
CA ASN A 187 -9.95 -16.21 20.32
C ASN A 187 -8.81 -15.38 20.87
#